data_AF-A0A4P6B9W0-F1
#
_entry.id   AF-A0A4P6B9W0-F1
#
_cell.length_a   1.000
_cell.length_b   1.000
_cell.length_c   1.000
_cell.angle_alpha   90.00
_cell.angle_beta   90.00
_cell.angle_gamma   90.00
#
_symmetry.space_group_name_H-M   'P 1'
#
loop_
_entity.id
_entity.type
_entity.pdbx_description
1 polymer ?
#
loop_
_entity_poly.entity_id
_entity_poly.type
_entity_poly.pdbx_seq_one_letter_code
_entity_poly.pdbx_strand_id
1 'polypeptide(L)'
;MALFKKSNQITETNQLPPWKIAIIDDEPAVHEVTKLSLRNFTFENRGLVFLSAYSAEEGRSLFLNTPDIALAFVDVVMESDHAGLELIEHIRDELQNHTTRLVLRTGQPGQAPEEEVIRGYDINDYKAKTELSSAKLKSCVYTAIRSYRDIRTIELGKRGMEDVLQSSSSVLQSQTLVQFGTAVLKQTLTLLNLDHSILYLTTQHTDLYGDSKLTVLAASGDLAQLSEPGISCDIPKEIESEINQVFKSKSNYQSEDLFIGYYPSGTASCNILYVKLTHPLNEVQKTVLEMFASNVALVFQNLTQKEDIQQTQKELIMVLSDAIELRSKETGGHVKRVILMTEFLSKKLGMSDEFIDTIRYSSALHDVGKISIPESILHKPGKLNDEEWEIMKTHAQKGYELLADSDRIVAKMGAVIAKTHHERWDGKGYPEGLSGEAIPIEGRIMAIVDVIDALLSKRCYKPAWTPEKVIDYLKENAGVQFDPQITEIAIKYFDTFLEIRALQPDEDE
;
A
#
# COMPACT_ATOMS: atom_id res chain seq x y z
N MET A 1 -22.04 3.42 61.76
CA MET A 1 -21.55 2.83 60.51
C MET A 1 -21.88 3.79 59.38
N ALA A 2 -21.14 4.89 59.25
CA ALA A 2 -19.96 5.03 58.39
C ALA A 2 -20.30 4.95 56.88
N LEU A 3 -21.06 5.95 56.41
CA LEU A 3 -21.18 6.36 55.01
C LEU A 3 -20.32 7.63 54.84
N PHE A 4 -19.71 7.78 53.67
CA PHE A 4 -18.66 8.75 53.27
C PHE A 4 -17.21 8.31 53.50
N LYS A 5 -16.73 7.44 52.60
CA LYS A 5 -15.32 7.41 52.21
C LYS A 5 -15.23 8.15 50.87
N LYS A 6 -14.87 9.44 50.89
CA LYS A 6 -14.42 10.15 49.68
C LYS A 6 -13.18 9.42 49.19
N SER A 7 -13.32 8.63 48.13
CA SER A 7 -12.17 8.31 47.28
C SER A 7 -11.75 9.61 46.62
N ASN A 8 -10.65 10.20 47.08
CA ASN A 8 -9.88 11.12 46.27
C ASN A 8 -9.45 10.35 45.02
N GLN A 9 -10.24 10.45 43.94
CA GLN A 9 -9.71 10.22 42.61
C GLN A 9 -8.67 11.31 42.39
N ILE A 10 -7.41 10.90 42.51
CA ILE A 10 -6.29 11.68 42.02
C ILE A 10 -6.57 11.84 40.52
N THR A 11 -6.95 13.05 40.15
CA THR A 11 -6.92 13.51 38.77
C THR A 11 -5.44 13.51 38.41
N GLU A 12 -4.93 12.41 37.84
CA GLU A 12 -3.63 12.43 37.17
C GLU A 12 -3.80 13.35 35.97
N THR A 13 -3.61 14.65 36.19
CA THR A 13 -3.38 15.60 35.12
C THR A 13 -2.19 15.07 34.33
N ASN A 14 -2.43 14.65 33.09
CA ASN A 14 -1.44 14.15 32.16
C ASN A 14 -0.45 15.28 31.84
N GLN A 15 0.46 15.57 32.77
CA GLN A 15 1.44 16.64 32.66
C GLN A 15 2.53 16.16 31.72
N LEU A 16 2.64 16.80 30.56
CA LEU A 16 3.74 16.60 29.63
C LEU A 16 5.09 16.68 30.38
N PRO A 17 6.08 15.84 30.03
CA PRO A 17 7.34 15.77 30.75
C PRO A 17 8.05 17.13 30.76
N PRO A 18 8.81 17.49 31.81
CA PRO A 18 9.51 18.76 31.87
C PRO A 18 10.55 18.90 30.74
N TRP A 19 10.87 20.13 30.36
CA TRP A 19 11.90 20.42 29.36
C TRP A 19 13.29 20.18 29.95
N LYS A 20 14.13 19.42 29.25
CA LYS A 20 15.49 19.10 29.69
C LYS A 20 16.46 20.20 29.25
N ILE A 21 17.15 20.80 30.22
CA ILE A 21 18.20 21.80 29.98
C ILE A 21 19.52 21.25 30.51
N ALA A 22 20.53 21.16 29.65
CA ALA A 22 21.89 20.83 30.06
C ALA A 22 22.66 22.10 30.46
N ILE A 23 23.45 22.00 31.52
CA ILE A 23 24.42 23.00 31.95
C ILE A 23 25.76 22.28 31.98
N ILE A 24 26.67 22.71 31.11
CA ILE A 24 27.99 22.14 30.91
C ILE A 24 28.99 23.25 31.21
N ASP A 25 29.54 23.23 32.42
CA ASP A 25 30.40 24.29 32.99
C ASP A 25 31.22 23.64 34.11
N ASP A 26 32.52 23.92 34.18
CA ASP A 26 33.39 23.37 35.23
C ASP A 26 33.19 24.08 36.58
N GLU A 27 32.53 25.24 36.61
CA GLU A 27 32.24 26.01 37.82
C GLU A 27 30.88 25.63 38.46
N PRO A 28 30.86 24.98 39.65
CA PRO A 28 29.61 24.58 40.30
C PRO A 28 28.70 25.76 40.66
N ALA A 29 29.27 26.94 40.91
CA ALA A 29 28.51 28.15 41.20
C ALA A 29 27.60 28.56 40.03
N VAL A 30 28.04 28.36 38.79
CA VAL A 30 27.27 28.70 37.59
C VAL A 30 26.02 27.83 37.47
N HIS A 31 26.12 26.55 37.84
CA HIS A 31 24.99 25.63 37.85
C HIS A 31 23.92 26.10 38.85
N GLU A 32 24.33 26.43 40.07
CA GLU A 32 23.41 26.86 41.12
C GLU A 32 22.73 28.20 40.79
N VAL A 33 23.48 29.17 40.26
CA VAL A 33 22.92 30.47 39.83
C VAL A 33 21.92 30.31 38.68
N THR A 34 22.23 29.44 37.70
CA THR A 34 21.36 29.17 36.56
C THR A 34 20.07 28.48 37.02
N LYS A 35 20.17 27.44 37.86
CA LYS A 35 19.01 26.75 38.45
C LYS A 35 18.15 27.69 39.29
N LEU A 36 18.76 28.52 40.14
CA LEU A 36 18.05 29.47 40.99
C LEU A 36 17.28 30.51 40.17
N SER A 37 17.91 31.05 39.12
CA SER A 37 17.31 32.05 38.23
C SER A 37 16.10 31.53 37.46
N LEU A 38 16.07 30.22 37.19
CA LEU A 38 15.06 29.54 36.38
C LEU A 38 14.09 28.67 37.21
N ARG A 39 14.17 28.67 38.54
CA ARG A 39 13.40 27.77 39.43
C ARG A 39 11.89 27.77 39.19
N ASN A 40 11.32 28.93 38.86
CA ASN A 40 9.87 29.10 38.63
C ASN A 40 9.56 29.32 37.13
N PHE A 41 10.45 28.94 36.23
CA PHE A 41 10.22 29.06 34.80
C PHE A 41 9.22 27.99 34.35
N THR A 42 8.21 28.43 33.59
CA THR A 42 7.28 27.54 32.91
C THR A 42 7.09 28.01 31.47
N PHE A 43 6.96 27.05 30.57
CA PHE A 43 6.59 27.27 29.18
C PHE A 43 5.60 26.17 28.78
N GLU A 44 4.41 26.57 28.30
CA GLU A 44 3.31 25.66 27.95
C GLU A 44 2.93 24.69 29.09
N ASN A 45 2.85 25.21 30.32
CA ASN A 45 2.57 24.44 31.55
C ASN A 45 3.57 23.33 31.88
N ARG A 46 4.74 23.31 31.22
CA ARG A 46 5.85 22.39 31.51
C ARG A 46 6.94 23.13 32.29
N GLY A 47 7.45 22.48 33.33
CA GLY A 47 8.61 22.93 34.09
C GLY A 47 9.93 22.57 33.41
N LEU A 48 11.04 22.82 34.10
CA LEU A 48 12.39 22.48 33.64
C LEU A 48 13.00 21.37 34.48
N VAL A 49 13.78 20.49 33.86
CA VAL A 49 14.70 19.57 34.51
C VAL A 49 16.11 19.92 34.06
N PHE A 50 17.01 20.10 35.03
CA PHE A 50 18.40 20.45 34.77
C PHE A 50 19.27 19.21 34.79
N LEU A 51 20.09 19.07 33.75
CA LEU A 51 21.15 18.09 33.64
C LEU A 51 22.47 18.83 33.78
N SER A 52 23.38 18.34 34.62
CA SER A 52 24.66 19.00 34.90
C SER A 52 25.81 18.11 34.44
N ALA A 53 26.77 18.70 33.76
CA ALA A 53 28.06 18.12 33.43
C ALA A 53 29.15 19.14 33.74
N TYR A 54 30.29 18.69 34.26
CA TYR A 54 31.38 19.54 34.74
C TYR A 54 32.63 19.50 33.85
N SER A 55 32.55 18.82 32.71
CA SER A 55 33.60 18.72 31.70
C SER A 55 32.99 18.48 30.32
N ALA A 56 33.78 18.64 29.25
CA ALA A 56 33.32 18.31 27.91
C ALA A 56 33.02 16.81 27.77
N GLU A 57 33.81 15.93 28.40
CA GLU A 57 33.60 14.47 28.37
C GLU A 57 32.26 14.05 29.01
N GLU A 58 31.93 14.63 30.18
CA GLU A 58 30.62 14.43 30.80
C GLU A 58 29.50 14.99 29.92
N GLY A 59 29.74 16.13 29.26
CA GLY A 59 28.83 16.71 28.27
C GLY A 59 28.54 15.75 27.10
N ARG A 60 29.58 15.14 26.51
CA ARG A 60 29.42 14.13 25.44
C ARG A 60 28.56 12.96 25.90
N SER A 61 28.87 12.42 27.08
CA SER A 61 28.13 11.31 27.68
C SER A 61 26.66 11.67 27.93
N LEU A 62 26.38 12.91 28.31
CA LEU A 62 25.02 13.38 28.54
C LEU A 62 24.19 13.40 27.25
N PHE A 63 24.75 13.90 26.15
CA PHE A 63 24.08 13.96 24.84
C PHE A 63 23.88 12.58 24.22
N LEU A 64 24.80 11.64 24.43
CA LEU A 64 24.65 10.24 24.01
C LEU A 64 23.47 9.56 24.72
N ASN A 65 23.34 9.75 26.03
CA ASN A 65 22.31 9.09 26.83
C ASN A 65 20.95 9.80 26.76
N THR A 66 20.93 11.09 26.42
CA THR A 66 19.73 11.94 26.46
C THR A 66 19.62 12.78 25.18
N PRO A 67 19.09 12.20 24.08
CA PRO A 67 19.03 12.91 22.79
C PRO A 67 17.96 14.01 22.74
N ASP A 68 17.04 14.06 23.70
CA ASP A 68 15.90 15.00 23.75
C ASP A 68 16.18 16.26 24.60
N ILE A 69 17.45 16.63 24.80
CA ILE A 69 17.84 17.88 25.45
C ILE A 69 17.35 19.06 24.60
N ALA A 70 16.54 19.94 25.18
CA ALA A 70 15.96 21.08 24.46
C ALA A 70 16.96 22.22 24.28
N LEU A 71 17.74 22.50 25.34
CA LEU A 71 18.72 23.58 25.41
C LEU A 71 19.95 23.11 26.20
N ALA A 72 21.14 23.46 25.73
CA ALA A 72 22.36 23.33 26.51
C ALA A 72 23.07 24.67 26.63
N PHE A 73 23.42 25.03 27.86
CA PHE A 73 24.39 26.08 28.14
C PHE A 73 25.77 25.44 28.24
N VAL A 74 26.70 25.87 27.38
CA VAL A 74 28.04 25.27 27.28
C VAL A 74 29.07 26.35 27.53
N ASP A 75 29.96 26.16 28.49
CA ASP A 75 31.09 27.07 28.68
C ASP A 75 32.15 26.84 27.61
N VAL A 76 32.74 27.92 27.10
CA VAL A 76 33.76 27.84 26.04
C VAL A 76 35.06 27.25 26.56
N VAL A 77 35.47 27.69 27.76
CA VAL A 77 36.73 27.33 28.41
C VAL A 77 36.41 26.47 29.63
N MET A 78 36.91 25.24 29.66
CA MET A 78 36.76 24.31 30.80
C MET A 78 38.11 23.63 31.05
N GLU A 79 38.23 22.32 30.82
CA GLU A 79 39.52 21.59 30.92
C GLU A 79 40.58 22.07 29.92
N SER A 80 40.16 22.70 28.83
CA SER A 80 41.01 23.37 27.84
C SER A 80 40.33 24.65 27.35
N ASP A 81 41.11 25.52 26.70
CA ASP A 81 40.62 26.79 26.14
C ASP A 81 39.55 26.61 25.05
N HIS A 82 39.42 25.40 24.48
CA HIS A 82 38.52 25.10 23.37
C HIS A 82 37.57 23.91 23.66
N ALA A 83 37.57 23.38 24.89
CA ALA A 83 36.81 22.20 25.27
C ALA A 83 35.31 22.31 24.93
N GLY A 84 34.72 23.49 25.15
CA GLY A 84 33.32 23.74 24.82
C GLY A 84 33.04 23.76 23.31
N LEU A 85 33.98 24.27 22.51
CA LEU A 85 33.86 24.32 21.05
C LEU A 85 34.00 22.92 20.44
N GLU A 86 34.96 22.12 20.91
CA GLU A 86 35.13 20.72 20.51
C GLU A 86 33.89 19.87 20.86
N LEU A 87 33.24 20.15 22.00
CA LEU A 87 31.98 19.51 22.35
C LEU A 87 30.85 19.86 21.37
N ILE A 88 30.78 21.11 20.91
CA ILE A 88 29.78 21.53 19.92
C ILE A 88 30.00 20.83 18.58
N GLU A 89 31.24 20.78 18.10
CA GLU A 89 31.60 20.01 16.90
C GLU A 89 31.16 18.55 17.04
N HIS A 90 31.45 17.91 18.18
CA HIS A 90 31.01 16.55 18.43
C HIS A 90 29.47 16.39 18.38
N ILE A 91 28.71 17.32 18.98
CA ILE A 91 27.24 17.27 18.99
C ILE A 91 26.65 17.44 17.59
N ARG A 92 27.23 18.32 16.77
CA ARG A 92 26.71 18.66 15.43
C ARG A 92 27.20 17.73 14.34
N ASP A 93 28.49 17.39 14.35
CA ASP A 93 29.13 16.67 13.25
C ASP A 93 29.14 15.15 13.50
N GLU A 94 29.36 14.70 14.75
CA GLU A 94 29.39 13.27 15.06
C GLU A 94 28.01 12.73 15.46
N LEU A 95 27.32 13.42 16.40
CA LEU A 95 25.99 12.98 16.87
C LEU A 95 24.85 13.44 15.94
N GLN A 96 25.13 14.32 14.96
CA GLN A 96 24.15 14.85 14.01
C GLN A 96 22.90 15.44 14.70
N ASN A 97 23.05 15.93 15.94
CA ASN A 97 21.94 16.52 16.66
C ASN A 97 21.83 17.99 16.28
N HIS A 98 21.00 18.30 15.29
CA HIS A 98 20.70 19.68 14.88
C HIS A 98 19.44 20.25 15.55
N THR A 99 18.87 19.56 16.55
CA THR A 99 17.62 19.99 17.19
C THR A 99 17.89 20.75 18.47
N THR A 100 18.77 20.26 19.35
CA THR A 100 19.10 20.92 20.61
C THR A 100 19.64 22.33 20.38
N ARG A 101 19.11 23.31 21.12
CA ARG A 101 19.63 24.67 21.05
C ARG A 101 20.90 24.79 21.90
N LEU A 102 21.98 25.28 21.31
CA LEU A 102 23.27 25.42 21.99
C LEU A 102 23.55 26.90 22.24
N VAL A 103 23.77 27.25 23.51
CA VAL A 103 24.12 28.61 23.93
C VAL A 103 25.48 28.59 24.59
N LEU A 104 26.45 29.22 23.94
CA LEU A 104 27.79 29.35 24.48
C LEU A 104 27.86 30.44 25.55
N ARG A 105 28.58 30.15 26.63
CA ARG A 105 28.90 31.11 27.69
C ARG A 105 30.41 31.26 27.81
N THR A 106 30.90 32.45 28.14
CA THR A 106 32.31 32.66 28.46
C THR A 106 32.50 33.71 29.55
N GLY A 107 33.51 33.53 30.41
CA GLY A 107 33.95 34.55 31.35
C GLY A 107 34.88 35.61 30.73
N GLN A 108 35.47 35.34 29.56
CA GLN A 108 36.48 36.20 28.91
C GLN A 108 36.10 36.48 27.44
N PRO A 109 35.38 37.57 27.15
CA PRO A 109 35.13 37.98 25.76
C PRO A 109 36.43 38.49 25.13
N GLY A 110 36.96 37.80 24.10
CA GLY A 110 38.12 38.30 23.36
C GLY A 110 38.99 37.28 22.61
N GLN A 111 38.84 35.97 22.83
CA GLN A 111 39.66 34.95 22.15
C GLN A 111 39.14 34.58 20.75
N ALA A 112 37.86 34.80 20.47
CA ALA A 112 37.26 34.73 19.13
C ALA A 112 36.07 35.70 19.05
N PRO A 113 35.86 36.45 17.94
CA PRO A 113 34.70 37.31 17.77
C PRO A 113 33.40 36.50 17.81
N GLU A 114 32.39 36.98 18.55
CA GLU A 114 31.06 36.34 18.68
C GLU A 114 30.47 35.92 17.32
N GLU A 115 30.58 36.79 16.32
CA GLU A 115 30.08 36.54 14.96
C GLU A 115 30.80 35.37 14.27
N GLU A 116 32.11 35.22 14.49
CA GLU A 116 32.88 34.13 13.88
C GLU A 116 32.57 32.78 14.53
N VAL A 117 32.35 32.76 15.84
CA VAL A 117 31.96 31.54 16.56
C VAL A 117 30.54 31.11 16.18
N ILE A 118 29.59 32.05 16.10
CA ILE A 118 28.22 31.75 15.66
C ILE A 118 28.18 31.29 14.19
N ARG A 119 29.07 31.79 13.33
CA ARG A 119 29.13 31.38 11.91
C ARG A 119 29.89 30.06 11.72
N GLY A 120 30.96 29.85 12.49
CA GLY A 120 31.83 28.69 12.40
C GLY A 120 31.26 27.44 13.08
N TYR A 121 30.44 27.64 14.10
CA TYR A 121 29.80 26.57 14.87
C TYR A 121 28.28 26.73 14.78
N ASP A 122 27.53 25.65 14.49
CA ASP A 122 26.06 25.64 14.40
C ASP A 122 25.39 25.80 15.79
N ILE A 123 25.54 27.00 16.37
CA ILE A 123 25.03 27.40 17.68
C ILE A 123 23.94 28.48 17.56
N ASN A 124 23.21 28.71 18.65
CA ASN A 124 22.05 29.60 18.64
C ASN A 124 22.30 30.95 19.29
N ASP A 125 23.24 31.02 20.22
CA ASP A 125 23.61 32.26 20.88
C ASP A 125 24.99 32.13 21.53
N TYR A 126 25.65 33.26 21.74
CA TYR A 126 26.92 33.38 22.44
C TYR A 126 26.81 34.54 23.42
N LYS A 127 27.11 34.31 24.70
CA LYS A 127 26.90 35.32 25.75
C LYS A 127 28.02 35.33 26.77
N ALA A 128 28.49 36.51 27.15
CA ALA A 128 29.39 36.64 28.29
C ALA A 128 28.64 36.31 29.60
N LYS A 129 29.28 35.59 30.53
CA LYS A 129 28.72 35.24 31.85
C LYS A 129 28.28 36.50 32.63
N THR A 130 28.96 37.63 32.42
CA THR A 130 28.67 38.95 33.04
C THR A 130 27.43 39.66 32.47
N GLU A 131 27.00 39.31 31.26
CA GLU A 131 25.88 40.00 30.57
C GLU A 131 24.52 39.34 30.80
N LEU A 132 24.51 38.14 31.39
CA LEU A 132 23.35 37.30 31.63
C LEU A 132 22.67 37.64 32.96
N SER A 133 21.91 38.75 32.97
CA SER A 133 20.98 39.00 34.06
C SER A 133 19.87 37.93 34.11
N SER A 134 19.23 37.73 35.27
CA SER A 134 18.13 36.75 35.42
C SER A 134 17.00 36.95 34.40
N ALA A 135 16.68 38.20 34.05
CA ALA A 135 15.68 38.52 33.03
C ALA A 135 16.13 38.11 31.61
N LYS A 136 17.40 38.39 31.26
CA LYS A 136 17.98 38.00 29.97
C LYS A 136 18.10 36.49 29.83
N LEU A 137 18.50 35.79 30.90
CA LEU A 137 18.55 34.33 30.93
C LEU A 137 17.16 33.72 30.68
N LYS A 138 16.11 34.22 31.34
CA LYS A 138 14.73 33.77 31.08
C LYS A 138 14.30 34.00 29.63
N SER A 139 14.59 35.17 29.07
CA SER A 139 14.28 35.47 27.67
C SER A 139 15.02 34.53 26.70
N CYS A 140 16.30 34.25 26.96
CA CYS A 140 17.11 33.30 26.18
C CYS A 140 16.50 31.89 26.23
N VAL A 141 16.13 31.40 27.41
CA VAL A 141 15.47 30.08 27.57
C VAL A 141 14.11 30.04 26.86
N TYR A 142 13.29 31.12 26.94
CA TYR A 142 12.03 31.18 26.20
C TYR A 142 12.23 31.05 24.69
N THR A 143 13.17 31.80 24.12
CA THR A 143 13.46 31.76 22.68
C THR A 143 14.03 30.41 22.26
N ALA A 144 14.95 29.85 23.05
CA ALA A 144 15.58 28.57 22.76
C ALA A 144 14.57 27.41 22.81
N ILE A 145 13.79 27.28 23.88
CA ILE A 145 12.81 26.19 24.00
C ILE A 145 11.74 26.30 22.90
N ARG A 146 11.29 27.52 22.57
CA ARG A 146 10.36 27.74 21.45
C ARG A 146 10.96 27.27 20.12
N SER A 147 12.20 27.66 19.84
CA SER A 147 12.91 27.24 18.62
C SER A 147 13.12 25.72 18.58
N TYR A 148 13.48 25.09 19.70
CA TYR A 148 13.58 23.64 19.81
C TYR A 148 12.26 22.94 19.45
N ARG A 149 11.15 23.39 20.05
CA ARG A 149 9.81 22.87 19.76
C ARG A 149 9.50 22.96 18.27
N ASP A 150 9.71 24.13 17.67
CA ASP A 150 9.38 24.36 16.26
C ASP A 150 10.22 23.47 15.32
N ILE A 151 11.52 23.35 15.58
CA ILE A 151 12.42 22.49 14.80
C ILE A 151 12.05 21.01 14.95
N ARG A 152 11.72 20.57 16.17
CA ARG A 152 11.28 19.19 16.41
C ARG A 152 9.99 18.87 15.66
N THR A 153 9.04 19.79 15.62
CA THR A 153 7.81 19.65 14.83
C THR A 153 8.13 19.52 13.33
N ILE A 154 9.05 20.34 12.81
CA ILE A 154 9.48 20.27 11.40
C ILE A 154 10.17 18.94 11.11
N GLU A 155 11.07 18.47 11.97
CA GLU A 155 11.81 17.24 11.72
C GLU A 155 10.94 15.99 11.80
N LEU A 156 10.01 15.94 12.77
CA LEU A 156 8.98 14.90 12.81
C LEU A 156 8.10 14.94 11.55
N GLY A 157 7.69 16.14 11.13
CA GLY A 157 6.96 16.33 9.88
C GLY A 157 7.73 15.86 8.64
N LYS A 158 9.04 16.12 8.56
CA LYS A 158 9.89 15.64 7.45
C LYS A 158 9.94 14.11 7.44
N ARG A 159 10.26 13.48 8.58
CA ARG A 159 10.40 12.01 8.68
C ARG A 159 9.13 11.29 8.27
N GLY A 160 7.98 11.69 8.79
CA GLY A 160 6.76 10.98 8.38
C GLY A 160 6.30 11.33 6.95
N MET A 161 6.83 12.40 6.33
CA MET A 161 6.64 12.62 4.89
C MET A 161 7.48 11.64 4.06
N GLU A 162 8.69 11.28 4.54
CA GLU A 162 9.50 10.20 3.96
C GLU A 162 8.76 8.84 4.09
N ASP A 163 8.13 8.57 5.24
CA ASP A 163 7.32 7.36 5.45
C ASP A 163 6.13 7.29 4.47
N VAL A 164 5.45 8.43 4.22
CA VAL A 164 4.37 8.51 3.23
C VAL A 164 4.87 8.24 1.81
N LEU A 165 6.01 8.81 1.43
CA LEU A 165 6.61 8.58 0.11
C LEU A 165 6.99 7.11 -0.06
N GLN A 166 7.63 6.49 0.93
CA GLN A 166 7.96 5.08 0.90
C GLN A 166 6.70 4.20 0.80
N SER A 167 5.66 4.53 1.57
CA SER A 167 4.38 3.81 1.53
C SER A 167 3.63 4.00 0.21
N SER A 168 3.79 5.15 -0.47
CA SER A 168 3.18 5.40 -1.78
C SER A 168 3.72 4.46 -2.86
N SER A 169 5.03 4.18 -2.83
CA SER A 169 5.66 3.18 -3.69
C SER A 169 5.06 1.79 -3.45
N SER A 170 4.82 1.44 -2.18
CA SER A 170 4.20 0.16 -1.81
C SER A 170 2.76 0.02 -2.31
N VAL A 171 1.96 1.09 -2.41
CA VAL A 171 0.62 1.02 -3.03
C VAL A 171 0.69 0.72 -4.51
N LEU A 172 1.62 1.41 -5.19
CA LEU A 172 1.79 1.27 -6.62
C LEU A 172 2.31 -0.13 -6.99
N GLN A 173 2.98 -0.82 -6.05
CA GLN A 173 3.59 -2.12 -6.27
C GLN A 173 2.81 -3.30 -5.67
N SER A 174 2.08 -3.13 -4.55
CA SER A 174 1.65 -4.27 -3.71
C SER A 174 0.15 -4.37 -3.42
N GLN A 175 -0.72 -3.55 -4.04
CA GLN A 175 -2.19 -3.59 -3.86
C GLN A 175 -2.71 -3.41 -2.41
N THR A 176 -1.87 -3.21 -1.40
CA THR A 176 -2.29 -3.08 0.00
C THR A 176 -2.71 -1.65 0.37
N LEU A 177 -3.85 -1.22 -0.19
CA LEU A 177 -4.52 0.07 0.05
C LEU A 177 -4.55 0.51 1.52
N VAL A 178 -4.84 -0.42 2.41
CA VAL A 178 -5.00 -0.16 3.84
C VAL A 178 -3.68 0.28 4.50
N GLN A 179 -2.55 -0.27 4.06
CA GLN A 179 -1.24 0.10 4.61
C GLN A 179 -0.88 1.55 4.29
N PHE A 180 -1.22 2.02 3.09
CA PHE A 180 -1.02 3.40 2.70
C PHE A 180 -1.97 4.36 3.38
N GLY A 181 -3.27 4.02 3.41
CA GLY A 181 -4.24 4.80 4.17
C GLY A 181 -3.75 5.02 5.60
N THR A 182 -3.27 3.95 6.25
CA THR A 182 -2.69 3.98 7.61
C THR A 182 -1.39 4.81 7.71
N ALA A 183 -0.51 4.75 6.72
CA ALA A 183 0.73 5.53 6.72
C ALA A 183 0.49 7.04 6.58
N VAL A 184 -0.32 7.44 5.58
CA VAL A 184 -0.71 8.86 5.38
C VAL A 184 -1.49 9.37 6.59
N LEU A 185 -2.30 8.49 7.18
CA LEU A 185 -3.03 8.79 8.38
C LEU A 185 -2.13 9.14 9.57
N LYS A 186 -1.19 8.25 9.90
CA LYS A 186 -0.22 8.48 10.99
C LYS A 186 0.52 9.79 10.80
N GLN A 187 0.98 10.06 9.58
CA GLN A 187 1.69 11.30 9.29
C GLN A 187 0.83 12.54 9.47
N THR A 188 -0.44 12.50 9.04
CA THR A 188 -1.36 13.61 9.23
C THR A 188 -1.58 13.89 10.72
N LEU A 189 -1.70 12.84 11.55
CA LEU A 189 -1.82 12.99 13.00
C LEU A 189 -0.57 13.62 13.62
N THR A 190 0.63 13.20 13.23
CA THR A 190 1.89 13.76 13.73
C THR A 190 2.08 15.23 13.35
N LEU A 191 1.75 15.61 12.11
CA LEU A 191 1.79 17.01 11.67
C LEU A 191 0.84 17.91 12.46
N LEU A 192 -0.30 17.36 12.89
CA LEU A 192 -1.31 18.08 13.68
C LEU A 192 -1.07 17.99 15.19
N ASN A 193 0.01 17.32 15.63
CA ASN A 193 0.35 17.05 17.03
C ASN A 193 -0.77 16.28 17.77
N LEU A 194 -1.32 15.27 17.10
CA LEU A 194 -2.43 14.40 17.55
C LEU A 194 -1.95 12.95 17.75
N ASP A 195 -0.70 12.74 18.19
CA ASP A 195 -0.01 11.44 18.21
C ASP A 195 -0.70 10.33 19.03
N HIS A 196 -1.68 10.68 19.87
CA HIS A 196 -2.47 9.74 20.68
C HIS A 196 -3.90 9.51 20.16
N SER A 197 -4.21 10.05 19.00
CA SER A 197 -5.55 9.95 18.42
C SER A 197 -5.72 8.67 17.62
N ILE A 198 -6.76 7.92 17.98
CA ILE A 198 -7.25 6.81 17.18
C ILE A 198 -8.03 7.42 16.03
N LEU A 199 -7.60 7.15 14.80
CA LEU A 199 -8.28 7.65 13.61
C LEU A 199 -8.73 6.50 12.72
N TYR A 200 -10.00 6.56 12.33
CA TYR A 200 -10.70 5.50 11.61
C TYR A 200 -11.47 6.10 10.43
N LEU A 201 -11.22 5.56 9.23
CA LEU A 201 -11.88 5.99 8.00
C LEU A 201 -12.69 4.84 7.41
N THR A 202 -14.00 5.01 7.28
CA THR A 202 -14.86 4.04 6.57
C THR A 202 -15.59 4.64 5.41
N THR A 203 -15.75 3.84 4.36
CA THR A 203 -16.77 4.05 3.33
C THR A 203 -17.92 3.08 3.55
N GLN A 204 -19.16 3.56 3.42
CA GLN A 204 -20.35 2.71 3.33
C GLN A 204 -20.88 2.75 1.89
N HIS A 205 -21.09 1.59 1.28
CA HIS A 205 -21.77 1.48 -0.01
C HIS A 205 -23.13 0.82 0.19
N THR A 206 -24.20 1.48 -0.24
CA THR A 206 -25.55 0.89 -0.27
C THR A 206 -25.89 0.47 -1.70
N ASP A 207 -26.23 -0.80 -1.89
CA ASP A 207 -26.65 -1.31 -3.19
C ASP A 207 -28.10 -0.94 -3.54
N LEU A 208 -28.57 -1.34 -4.74
CA LEU A 208 -29.93 -1.08 -5.21
C LEU A 208 -31.02 -1.75 -4.37
N TYR A 209 -30.67 -2.73 -3.53
CA TYR A 209 -31.57 -3.48 -2.66
C TYR A 209 -31.55 -2.94 -1.21
N GLY A 210 -30.71 -1.95 -0.92
CA GLY A 210 -30.58 -1.34 0.40
C GLY A 210 -29.54 -2.01 1.30
N ASP A 211 -28.82 -3.02 0.80
CA ASP A 211 -27.76 -3.68 1.55
C ASP A 211 -26.54 -2.76 1.63
N SER A 212 -26.11 -2.48 2.86
CA SER A 212 -25.07 -1.50 3.14
C SER A 212 -23.83 -2.17 3.71
N LYS A 213 -22.69 -2.03 3.02
CA LYS A 213 -21.41 -2.61 3.42
C LYS A 213 -20.45 -1.51 3.89
N LEU A 214 -19.96 -1.60 5.12
CA LEU A 214 -18.90 -0.75 5.66
C LEU A 214 -17.54 -1.37 5.34
N THR A 215 -16.60 -0.55 4.85
CA THR A 215 -15.23 -0.97 4.54
C THR A 215 -14.23 -0.05 5.22
N VAL A 216 -13.26 -0.64 5.92
CA VAL A 216 -12.21 0.09 6.64
C VAL A 216 -11.10 0.50 5.67
N LEU A 217 -10.81 1.80 5.60
CA LEU A 217 -9.80 2.36 4.70
C LEU A 217 -8.45 2.55 5.39
N ALA A 218 -8.46 2.93 6.67
CA ALA A 218 -7.25 3.18 7.48
C ALA A 218 -7.58 3.12 8.97
N ALA A 219 -6.62 2.66 9.78
CA ALA A 219 -6.72 2.71 11.24
C ALA A 219 -5.36 3.00 11.89
N SER A 220 -5.34 3.76 12.99
CA SER A 220 -4.13 4.06 13.76
C SER A 220 -4.37 3.90 15.27
N GLY A 221 -3.29 3.77 16.05
CA GLY A 221 -3.31 3.56 17.50
C GLY A 221 -3.83 2.17 17.89
N ASP A 222 -4.64 2.10 18.94
CA ASP A 222 -5.18 0.83 19.50
C ASP A 222 -6.10 0.07 18.52
N LEU A 223 -6.59 0.74 17.47
CA LEU A 223 -7.41 0.14 16.42
C LEU A 223 -6.62 -0.32 15.19
N ALA A 224 -5.28 -0.23 15.20
CA ALA A 224 -4.45 -0.62 14.06
C ALA A 224 -4.67 -2.09 13.62
N GLN A 225 -5.08 -2.98 14.53
CA GLN A 225 -5.38 -4.39 14.23
C GLN A 225 -6.64 -4.58 13.35
N LEU A 226 -7.54 -3.58 13.29
CA LEU A 226 -8.72 -3.62 12.40
C LEU A 226 -8.38 -3.38 10.93
N SER A 227 -7.11 -3.05 10.64
CA SER A 227 -6.61 -2.75 9.30
C SER A 227 -5.95 -3.96 8.60
N GLU A 228 -6.02 -5.15 9.20
CA GLU A 228 -5.49 -6.38 8.59
C GLU A 228 -6.39 -6.91 7.45
N PRO A 229 -5.80 -7.42 6.36
CA PRO A 229 -6.56 -7.99 5.24
C PRO A 229 -7.49 -9.13 5.71
N GLY A 230 -8.80 -8.98 5.48
CA GLY A 230 -9.81 -9.99 5.84
C GLY A 230 -10.54 -9.77 7.16
N ILE A 231 -10.14 -8.79 7.99
CA ILE A 231 -10.80 -8.45 9.28
C ILE A 231 -11.80 -7.28 9.14
N SER A 232 -12.14 -6.89 7.91
CA SER A 232 -12.89 -5.66 7.57
C SER A 232 -14.33 -5.55 8.13
N CYS A 233 -14.80 -6.45 8.99
CA CYS A 233 -16.22 -6.53 9.38
C CYS A 233 -16.52 -6.34 10.87
N ASP A 234 -15.54 -6.41 11.78
CA ASP A 234 -15.84 -6.39 13.22
C ASP A 234 -15.43 -5.06 13.88
N ILE A 235 -16.23 -4.02 13.61
CA ILE A 235 -16.15 -2.75 14.35
C ILE A 235 -16.68 -3.00 15.78
N PRO A 236 -15.98 -2.53 16.83
CA PRO A 236 -16.54 -2.55 18.18
C PRO A 236 -17.92 -1.90 18.24
N LYS A 237 -18.90 -2.58 18.87
CA LYS A 237 -20.31 -2.13 18.94
C LYS A 237 -20.50 -0.71 19.51
N GLU A 238 -19.58 -0.28 20.36
CA GLU A 238 -19.56 1.08 20.94
C GLU A 238 -19.36 2.14 19.84
N ILE A 239 -18.33 1.95 19.01
CA ILE A 239 -18.01 2.85 17.88
C ILE A 239 -19.13 2.82 16.84
N GLU A 240 -19.69 1.63 16.56
CA GLU A 240 -20.81 1.47 15.62
C GLU A 240 -22.05 2.29 16.05
N SER A 241 -22.34 2.36 17.35
CA SER A 241 -23.46 3.15 17.86
C SER A 241 -23.26 4.66 17.65
N GLU A 242 -22.05 5.16 17.93
CA GLU A 242 -21.69 6.58 17.77
C GLU A 242 -21.70 6.99 16.30
N ILE A 243 -21.14 6.14 15.43
CA ILE A 243 -21.16 6.31 13.98
C ILE A 243 -22.60 6.36 13.43
N ASN A 244 -23.47 5.46 13.89
CA ASN A 244 -24.88 5.42 13.47
C ASN A 244 -25.68 6.69 13.83
N GLN A 245 -25.31 7.39 14.90
CA GLN A 245 -25.93 8.68 15.23
C GLN A 245 -25.53 9.76 14.23
N VAL A 246 -24.25 9.80 13.86
CA VAL A 246 -23.71 10.73 12.87
C VAL A 246 -24.34 10.49 11.51
N PHE A 247 -24.50 9.23 11.10
CA PHE A 247 -25.23 8.85 9.88
C PHE A 247 -26.66 9.39 9.83
N LYS A 248 -27.42 9.28 10.92
CA LYS A 248 -28.79 9.82 11.00
C LYS A 248 -28.80 11.34 10.89
N SER A 249 -27.82 12.01 11.50
CA SER A 249 -27.72 13.47 11.51
C SER A 249 -27.18 14.06 10.20
N LYS A 250 -26.38 13.29 9.44
CA LYS A 250 -25.62 13.74 8.25
C LYS A 250 -24.76 14.98 8.51
N SER A 251 -24.20 15.10 9.71
CA SER A 251 -23.40 16.25 10.14
C SER A 251 -22.25 15.83 11.04
N ASN A 252 -21.17 16.62 11.06
CA ASN A 252 -20.03 16.40 11.95
C ASN A 252 -20.45 16.46 13.42
N TYR A 253 -19.82 15.64 14.26
CA TYR A 253 -20.00 15.60 15.71
C TYR A 253 -18.67 15.89 16.43
N GLN A 254 -18.72 16.68 17.49
CA GLN A 254 -17.55 16.97 18.33
C GLN A 254 -17.93 17.06 19.81
N SER A 255 -17.19 16.35 20.66
CA SER A 255 -17.16 16.46 22.12
C SER A 255 -15.78 16.96 22.59
N GLU A 256 -15.53 16.95 23.90
CA GLU A 256 -14.22 17.29 24.48
C GLU A 256 -13.11 16.27 24.12
N ASP A 257 -13.49 15.02 23.90
CA ASP A 257 -12.61 13.86 23.74
C ASP A 257 -12.84 13.06 22.44
N LEU A 258 -13.78 13.49 21.60
CA LEU A 258 -14.16 12.78 20.38
C LEU A 258 -14.54 13.75 19.26
N PHE A 259 -14.12 13.42 18.04
CA PHE A 259 -14.60 14.05 16.82
C PHE A 259 -15.02 12.97 15.80
N ILE A 260 -16.17 13.15 15.18
CA ILE A 260 -16.64 12.31 14.08
C ILE A 260 -17.00 13.21 12.90
N GLY A 261 -16.22 13.15 11.83
CA GLY A 261 -16.50 13.82 10.57
C GLY A 261 -17.41 12.97 9.69
N TYR A 262 -18.43 13.58 9.10
CA TYR A 262 -19.30 12.99 8.08
C TYR A 262 -19.10 13.72 6.76
N TYR A 263 -18.55 13.01 5.77
CA TYR A 263 -18.23 13.59 4.47
C TYR A 263 -18.92 12.79 3.37
N PRO A 264 -19.99 13.31 2.75
CA PRO A 264 -20.67 12.60 1.67
C PRO A 264 -19.74 12.45 0.45
N SER A 265 -19.69 11.24 -0.12
CA SER A 265 -18.92 10.94 -1.33
C SER A 265 -19.88 10.38 -2.38
N GLY A 266 -20.37 11.21 -3.30
CA GLY A 266 -21.37 10.79 -4.29
C GLY A 266 -22.76 10.52 -3.70
N THR A 267 -23.60 9.79 -4.43
CA THR A 267 -25.03 9.58 -4.12
C THR A 267 -25.30 8.41 -3.17
N ALA A 268 -24.41 7.43 -3.10
CA ALA A 268 -24.60 6.18 -2.36
C ALA A 268 -23.42 5.82 -1.44
N SER A 269 -22.44 6.73 -1.28
CA SER A 269 -21.31 6.54 -0.37
C SER A 269 -21.05 7.75 0.51
N CYS A 270 -20.46 7.50 1.67
CA CYS A 270 -19.99 8.55 2.56
C CYS A 270 -18.77 8.05 3.33
N ASN A 271 -17.93 9.02 3.70
CA ASN A 271 -16.72 8.80 4.45
C ASN A 271 -16.94 9.26 5.88
N ILE A 272 -16.55 8.42 6.82
CA ILE A 272 -16.62 8.76 8.24
C ILE A 272 -15.24 8.78 8.82
N LEU A 273 -14.91 9.87 9.49
CA LEU A 273 -13.62 10.09 10.12
C LEU A 273 -13.81 10.14 11.64
N TYR A 274 -13.49 9.07 12.34
CA TYR A 274 -13.60 8.99 13.80
C TYR A 274 -12.24 9.27 14.45
N VAL A 275 -12.11 10.32 15.25
CA VAL A 275 -10.89 10.75 15.93
C VAL A 275 -11.11 10.80 17.44
N LYS A 276 -10.41 9.96 18.22
CA LYS A 276 -10.35 10.13 19.68
C LYS A 276 -9.35 11.23 20.04
N LEU A 277 -9.73 12.19 20.86
CA LEU A 277 -8.98 13.42 21.13
C LEU A 277 -8.54 13.53 22.59
N THR A 278 -7.40 14.17 22.83
CA THR A 278 -7.00 14.65 24.16
C THR A 278 -7.48 16.07 24.42
N HIS A 279 -7.66 16.86 23.36
CA HIS A 279 -8.19 18.22 23.38
C HIS A 279 -9.05 18.51 22.14
N PRO A 280 -10.02 19.44 22.20
CA PRO A 280 -10.85 19.78 21.06
C PRO A 280 -10.02 20.26 19.87
N LEU A 281 -10.36 19.79 18.66
CA LEU A 281 -9.73 20.24 17.42
C LEU A 281 -10.05 21.72 17.15
N ASN A 282 -9.02 22.48 16.76
CA ASN A 282 -9.20 23.81 16.19
C ASN A 282 -9.63 23.74 14.71
N GLU A 283 -10.08 24.86 14.16
CA GLU A 283 -10.59 24.90 12.77
C GLU A 283 -9.55 24.46 11.74
N VAL A 284 -8.28 24.82 11.90
CA VAL A 284 -7.20 24.40 10.98
C VAL A 284 -7.03 22.88 11.01
N GLN A 285 -7.01 22.27 12.20
CA GLN A 285 -6.89 20.82 12.36
C GLN A 285 -8.07 20.08 11.72
N LYS A 286 -9.31 20.59 11.92
CA LYS A 286 -10.51 20.01 11.29
C LYS A 286 -10.40 20.03 9.77
N THR A 287 -10.05 21.18 9.20
CA THR A 287 -9.94 21.37 7.75
C THR A 287 -8.86 20.47 7.15
N VAL A 288 -7.71 20.30 7.81
CA VAL A 288 -6.66 19.38 7.34
C VAL A 288 -7.11 17.92 7.40
N LEU A 289 -7.75 17.51 8.49
CA LEU A 289 -8.27 16.14 8.66
C LEU A 289 -9.37 15.81 7.63
N GLU A 290 -10.24 16.77 7.33
CA GLU A 290 -11.27 16.66 6.29
C GLU A 290 -10.66 16.48 4.88
N MET A 291 -9.67 17.29 4.53
CA MET A 291 -8.96 17.16 3.25
C MET A 291 -8.26 15.80 3.14
N PHE A 292 -7.62 15.35 4.23
CA PHE A 292 -6.99 14.04 4.29
C PHE A 292 -8.00 12.91 4.07
N ALA A 293 -9.10 12.90 4.83
CA ALA A 293 -10.15 11.88 4.73
C ALA A 293 -10.75 11.80 3.32
N SER A 294 -11.01 12.95 2.72
CA SER A 294 -11.54 13.05 1.36
C SER A 294 -10.56 12.50 0.32
N ASN A 295 -9.27 12.84 0.42
CA ASN A 295 -8.26 12.37 -0.52
C ASN A 295 -8.03 10.86 -0.43
N VAL A 296 -7.94 10.29 0.78
CA VAL A 296 -7.78 8.84 0.95
C VAL A 296 -8.99 8.08 0.40
N ALA A 297 -10.21 8.58 0.68
CA ALA A 297 -11.42 7.98 0.13
C ALA A 297 -11.48 8.03 -1.40
N LEU A 298 -11.06 9.14 -2.02
CA LEU A 298 -11.00 9.27 -3.48
C LEU A 298 -9.99 8.28 -4.10
N VAL A 299 -8.80 8.14 -3.50
CA VAL A 299 -7.81 7.17 -3.95
C VAL A 299 -8.34 5.74 -3.84
N PHE A 300 -9.00 5.42 -2.72
CA PHE A 300 -9.65 4.12 -2.54
C PHE A 300 -10.72 3.86 -3.60
N GLN A 301 -11.62 4.83 -3.82
CA GLN A 301 -12.68 4.71 -4.82
C GLN A 301 -12.13 4.48 -6.24
N ASN A 302 -11.07 5.20 -6.64
CA ASN A 302 -10.43 5.00 -7.94
C ASN A 302 -9.82 3.60 -8.09
N LEU A 303 -9.23 3.06 -7.03
CA LEU A 303 -8.63 1.72 -7.06
C LEU A 303 -9.68 0.62 -7.08
N THR A 304 -10.72 0.70 -6.23
CA THR A 304 -11.86 -0.23 -6.28
C THR A 304 -12.56 -0.17 -7.63
N GLN A 305 -12.77 1.02 -8.20
CA GLN A 305 -13.36 1.15 -9.52
C GLN A 305 -12.50 0.50 -10.61
N LYS A 306 -11.16 0.56 -10.49
CA LYS A 306 -10.27 -0.13 -11.43
C LYS A 306 -10.41 -1.65 -11.31
N GLU A 307 -10.49 -2.18 -10.10
CA GLU A 307 -10.73 -3.62 -9.84
C GLU A 307 -12.11 -4.06 -10.37
N ASP A 308 -13.16 -3.27 -10.12
CA ASP A 308 -14.52 -3.53 -10.61
C ASP A 308 -14.58 -3.55 -12.14
N ILE A 309 -13.88 -2.61 -12.80
CA ILE A 309 -13.75 -2.61 -14.26
C ILE A 309 -13.05 -3.88 -14.75
N GLN A 310 -11.97 -4.31 -14.10
CA GLN A 310 -11.26 -5.53 -14.46
C GLN A 310 -12.15 -6.77 -14.26
N GLN A 311 -12.88 -6.84 -13.17
CA GLN A 311 -13.80 -7.94 -12.87
C GLN A 311 -14.98 -7.97 -13.84
N THR A 312 -15.57 -6.81 -14.15
CA THR A 312 -16.63 -6.67 -15.16
C THR A 312 -16.12 -7.09 -16.54
N GLN A 313 -14.91 -6.68 -16.94
CA GLN A 313 -14.31 -7.10 -18.20
C GLN A 313 -14.11 -8.62 -18.26
N LYS A 314 -13.64 -9.22 -17.16
CA LYS A 314 -13.50 -10.67 -17.03
C LYS A 314 -14.86 -11.37 -17.18
N GLU A 315 -15.89 -10.89 -16.50
CA GLU A 315 -17.24 -11.45 -16.61
C GLU A 315 -17.79 -11.36 -18.04
N LEU A 316 -17.59 -10.22 -18.72
CA LEU A 316 -18.00 -10.07 -20.13
C LEU A 316 -17.26 -11.04 -21.07
N ILE A 317 -15.96 -11.24 -20.86
CA ILE A 317 -15.18 -12.23 -21.65
C ILE A 317 -15.73 -13.64 -21.40
N MET A 318 -16.00 -14.00 -20.15
CA MET A 318 -16.58 -15.31 -19.81
C MET A 318 -17.96 -15.50 -20.46
N VAL A 319 -18.86 -14.52 -20.32
CA VAL A 319 -20.21 -14.57 -20.90
C VAL A 319 -20.18 -14.68 -22.43
N LEU A 320 -19.29 -13.94 -23.09
CA LEU A 320 -19.13 -14.02 -24.55
C LEU A 320 -18.64 -15.41 -24.97
N SER A 321 -17.63 -15.93 -24.26
CA SER A 321 -17.04 -17.24 -24.55
C SER A 321 -18.07 -18.35 -24.33
N ASP A 322 -18.79 -18.33 -23.21
CA ASP A 322 -19.87 -19.29 -22.91
C ASP A 322 -20.99 -19.25 -23.97
N ALA A 323 -21.32 -18.07 -24.51
CA ALA A 323 -22.31 -17.94 -25.58
C ALA A 323 -21.86 -18.59 -26.90
N ILE A 324 -20.56 -18.53 -27.21
CA ILE A 324 -19.97 -19.18 -28.40
C ILE A 324 -19.95 -20.71 -28.21
N GLU A 325 -19.60 -21.19 -27.02
CA GLU A 325 -19.61 -22.61 -26.67
C GLU A 325 -21.01 -23.22 -26.74
N LEU A 326 -22.01 -22.54 -26.15
CA LEU A 326 -23.40 -22.96 -26.19
C LEU A 326 -23.90 -23.10 -27.64
N ARG A 327 -23.49 -22.17 -28.51
CA ARG A 327 -23.77 -22.24 -29.95
C ARG A 327 -23.04 -23.41 -30.60
N SER A 328 -21.84 -23.78 -30.15
CA SER A 328 -21.06 -24.90 -30.72
C SER A 328 -21.47 -26.27 -30.16
N LYS A 329 -22.36 -26.31 -29.16
CA LYS A 329 -22.71 -27.51 -28.36
C LYS A 329 -21.50 -28.12 -27.66
N GLU A 330 -20.52 -27.28 -27.35
CA GLU A 330 -19.38 -27.63 -26.51
C GLU A 330 -19.74 -27.33 -25.04
N THR A 331 -19.12 -28.04 -24.11
CA THR A 331 -19.47 -28.01 -22.69
C THR A 331 -18.94 -26.73 -22.04
N GLY A 332 -19.78 -26.02 -21.26
CA GLY A 332 -19.42 -24.72 -20.66
C GLY A 332 -18.21 -24.73 -19.70
N GLY A 333 -17.72 -25.90 -19.26
CA GLY A 333 -16.49 -26.02 -18.48
C GLY A 333 -15.21 -25.80 -19.28
N HIS A 334 -15.24 -25.94 -20.62
CA HIS A 334 -14.07 -25.92 -21.50
C HIS A 334 -13.27 -24.62 -21.39
N VAL A 335 -13.93 -23.47 -21.56
CA VAL A 335 -13.28 -22.15 -21.53
C VAL A 335 -12.57 -21.93 -20.20
N LYS A 336 -13.23 -22.23 -19.07
CA LYS A 336 -12.64 -22.09 -17.74
C LYS A 336 -11.38 -22.96 -17.58
N ARG A 337 -11.40 -24.19 -18.09
CA ARG A 337 -10.25 -25.09 -18.05
C ARG A 337 -9.11 -24.59 -18.93
N VAL A 338 -9.38 -24.16 -20.16
CA VAL A 338 -8.39 -23.58 -21.08
C VAL A 338 -7.67 -22.39 -20.43
N ILE A 339 -8.41 -21.48 -19.80
CA ILE A 339 -7.86 -20.33 -19.08
C ILE A 339 -6.85 -20.78 -18.02
N LEU A 340 -7.24 -21.74 -17.18
CA LEU A 340 -6.40 -22.24 -16.08
C LEU A 340 -5.20 -23.05 -16.60
N MET A 341 -5.38 -23.85 -17.65
CA MET A 341 -4.35 -24.70 -18.23
C MET A 341 -3.29 -23.88 -18.98
N THR A 342 -3.69 -22.86 -19.75
CA THR A 342 -2.76 -21.94 -20.43
C THR A 342 -1.98 -21.09 -19.43
N GLU A 343 -2.63 -20.59 -18.38
CA GLU A 343 -1.97 -19.89 -17.26
C GLU A 343 -0.91 -20.78 -16.60
N PHE A 344 -1.30 -22.02 -16.25
CA PHE A 344 -0.40 -22.99 -15.63
C PHE A 344 0.81 -23.31 -16.51
N LEU A 345 0.57 -23.63 -17.79
CA LEU A 345 1.63 -24.00 -18.71
C LEU A 345 2.59 -22.83 -18.97
N SER A 346 2.07 -21.60 -19.09
CA SER A 346 2.87 -20.38 -19.24
C SER A 346 3.78 -20.14 -18.03
N LYS A 347 3.29 -20.38 -16.81
CA LYS A 347 4.10 -20.34 -15.58
C LYS A 347 5.23 -21.37 -15.62
N LYS A 348 4.96 -22.59 -16.08
CA LYS A 348 5.99 -23.65 -16.17
C LYS A 348 7.01 -23.39 -17.28
N LEU A 349 6.64 -22.64 -18.30
CA LEU A 349 7.54 -22.17 -19.36
C LEU A 349 8.40 -20.96 -18.95
N GLY A 350 8.16 -20.37 -17.77
CA GLY A 350 8.92 -19.20 -17.29
C GLY A 350 8.57 -17.90 -18.00
N MET A 351 7.34 -17.77 -18.49
CA MET A 351 6.84 -16.52 -19.09
C MET A 351 6.71 -15.42 -18.03
N SER A 352 6.80 -14.16 -18.45
CA SER A 352 6.61 -12.99 -17.56
C SER A 352 5.18 -12.91 -17.03
N ASP A 353 4.99 -12.31 -15.85
CA ASP A 353 3.65 -12.11 -15.25
C ASP A 353 2.67 -11.39 -16.20
N GLU A 354 3.13 -10.37 -16.94
CA GLU A 354 2.30 -9.67 -17.94
C GLU A 354 1.80 -10.61 -19.05
N PHE A 355 2.64 -11.53 -19.52
CA PHE A 355 2.26 -12.53 -20.51
C PHE A 355 1.24 -13.50 -19.92
N ILE A 356 1.49 -14.00 -18.71
CA ILE A 356 0.62 -14.94 -18.00
C ILE A 356 -0.77 -14.34 -17.76
N ASP A 357 -0.83 -13.09 -17.29
CA ASP A 357 -2.08 -12.37 -17.07
C ASP A 357 -2.82 -12.11 -18.39
N THR A 358 -2.09 -11.84 -19.48
CA THR A 358 -2.70 -11.60 -20.79
C THR A 358 -3.24 -12.88 -21.43
N ILE A 359 -2.45 -13.96 -21.48
CA ILE A 359 -2.86 -15.22 -22.13
C ILE A 359 -4.05 -15.85 -21.41
N ARG A 360 -4.11 -15.70 -20.08
CA ARG A 360 -5.22 -16.17 -19.25
C ARG A 360 -6.58 -15.73 -19.78
N TYR A 361 -6.73 -14.49 -20.23
CA TYR A 361 -8.00 -13.99 -20.75
C TYR A 361 -8.10 -14.11 -22.28
N SER A 362 -6.96 -14.03 -22.96
CA SER A 362 -6.89 -14.09 -24.42
C SER A 362 -7.21 -15.48 -24.96
N SER A 363 -6.85 -16.54 -24.22
CA SER A 363 -7.12 -17.93 -24.61
C SER A 363 -8.61 -18.25 -24.70
N ALA A 364 -9.45 -17.58 -23.91
CA ALA A 364 -10.90 -17.73 -23.96
C ALA A 364 -11.49 -17.34 -25.33
N LEU A 365 -10.78 -16.49 -26.08
CA LEU A 365 -11.22 -15.93 -27.36
C LEU A 365 -10.77 -16.76 -28.57
N HIS A 366 -10.03 -17.86 -28.39
CA HIS A 366 -9.44 -18.62 -29.49
C HIS A 366 -10.47 -19.03 -30.56
N ASP A 367 -11.69 -19.33 -30.12
CA ASP A 367 -12.78 -19.80 -30.96
C ASP A 367 -13.86 -18.75 -31.28
N VAL A 368 -13.61 -17.46 -30.98
CA VAL A 368 -14.58 -16.37 -31.23
C VAL A 368 -15.08 -16.31 -32.67
N GLY A 369 -14.25 -16.72 -33.63
CA GLY A 369 -14.60 -16.76 -35.04
C GLY A 369 -15.67 -17.80 -35.41
N LYS A 370 -15.96 -18.78 -34.54
CA LYS A 370 -17.04 -19.77 -34.75
C LYS A 370 -18.41 -19.08 -34.92
N ILE A 371 -18.58 -17.85 -34.40
CA ILE A 371 -19.78 -17.02 -34.61
C ILE A 371 -20.14 -16.85 -36.11
N SER A 372 -19.12 -16.86 -36.97
CA SER A 372 -19.26 -16.64 -38.41
C SER A 372 -19.35 -17.93 -39.23
N ILE A 373 -19.41 -19.09 -38.58
CA ILE A 373 -19.57 -20.40 -39.23
C ILE A 373 -21.07 -20.73 -39.33
N PRO A 374 -21.57 -21.18 -40.50
CA PRO A 374 -22.97 -21.59 -40.66
C PRO A 374 -23.37 -22.72 -39.72
N GLU A 375 -24.58 -22.65 -39.15
CA GLU A 375 -25.10 -23.70 -38.24
C GLU A 375 -25.17 -25.09 -38.89
N SER A 376 -25.46 -25.15 -40.20
CA SER A 376 -25.49 -26.42 -40.95
C SER A 376 -24.15 -27.15 -40.93
N ILE A 377 -23.05 -26.42 -40.78
CA ILE A 377 -21.69 -26.96 -40.67
C ILE A 377 -21.34 -27.20 -39.20
N LEU A 378 -21.57 -26.19 -38.34
CA LEU A 378 -21.22 -26.25 -36.93
C LEU A 378 -21.95 -27.37 -36.18
N HIS A 379 -23.22 -27.65 -36.51
CA HIS A 379 -24.05 -28.67 -35.86
C HIS A 379 -24.15 -29.98 -36.64
N LYS A 380 -23.40 -30.14 -37.73
CA LYS A 380 -23.51 -31.31 -38.60
C LYS A 380 -23.27 -32.60 -37.81
N PRO A 381 -24.21 -33.56 -37.80
CA PRO A 381 -24.03 -34.79 -37.06
C PRO A 381 -23.19 -35.81 -37.82
N GLY A 382 -21.89 -35.56 -37.90
CA GLY A 382 -20.95 -36.43 -38.59
C GLY A 382 -19.66 -35.70 -39.00
N LYS A 383 -18.87 -36.34 -39.87
CA LYS A 383 -17.69 -35.70 -40.44
C LYS A 383 -18.11 -34.63 -41.46
N LEU A 384 -17.36 -33.53 -41.48
CA LEU A 384 -17.44 -32.53 -42.54
C LEU A 384 -16.85 -33.11 -43.83
N ASN A 385 -17.42 -32.74 -44.98
CA ASN A 385 -16.79 -32.96 -46.29
C ASN A 385 -15.69 -31.90 -46.54
N ASP A 386 -14.97 -32.02 -47.65
CA ASP A 386 -13.83 -31.12 -47.93
C ASP A 386 -14.25 -29.65 -48.04
N GLU A 387 -15.37 -29.34 -48.70
CA GLU A 387 -15.88 -27.97 -48.83
C GLU A 387 -16.32 -27.36 -47.48
N GLU A 388 -17.04 -28.14 -46.68
CA GLU A 388 -17.47 -27.76 -45.33
C GLU A 388 -16.27 -27.59 -44.40
N TRP A 389 -15.23 -28.40 -44.57
CA TRP A 389 -13.98 -28.29 -43.81
C TRP A 389 -13.22 -27.01 -44.17
N GLU A 390 -13.13 -26.66 -45.46
CA GLU A 390 -12.57 -25.36 -45.88
C GLU A 390 -13.32 -24.19 -45.24
N ILE A 391 -14.65 -24.25 -45.16
CA ILE A 391 -15.44 -23.22 -44.48
C ILE A 391 -15.17 -23.23 -42.97
N MET A 392 -15.11 -24.40 -42.32
CA MET A 392 -14.84 -24.51 -40.89
C MET A 392 -13.49 -23.88 -40.52
N LYS A 393 -12.43 -24.13 -41.29
CA LYS A 393 -11.09 -23.53 -41.05
C LYS A 393 -11.10 -22.01 -41.05
N THR A 394 -12.08 -21.35 -41.67
CA THR A 394 -12.16 -19.89 -41.70
C THR A 394 -12.42 -19.25 -40.33
N HIS A 395 -12.86 -20.01 -39.31
CA HIS A 395 -13.07 -19.45 -37.97
C HIS A 395 -11.79 -18.84 -37.40
N ALA A 396 -10.62 -19.42 -37.66
CA ALA A 396 -9.35 -18.89 -37.18
C ALA A 396 -9.07 -17.48 -37.74
N GLN A 397 -9.19 -17.33 -39.06
CA GLN A 397 -8.99 -16.05 -39.74
C GLN A 397 -10.07 -15.02 -39.37
N LYS A 398 -11.34 -15.44 -39.28
CA LYS A 398 -12.44 -14.54 -38.88
C LYS A 398 -12.32 -14.12 -37.42
N GLY A 399 -11.84 -15.00 -36.54
CA GLY A 399 -11.57 -14.68 -35.14
C GLY A 399 -10.48 -13.62 -35.01
N TYR A 400 -9.41 -13.74 -35.81
CA TYR A 400 -8.40 -12.69 -35.94
C TYR A 400 -9.01 -11.36 -36.40
N GLU A 401 -9.80 -11.35 -37.47
CA GLU A 401 -10.43 -10.14 -38.03
C GLU A 401 -11.35 -9.43 -37.02
N LEU A 402 -12.06 -10.18 -36.17
CA LEU A 402 -12.91 -9.62 -35.13
C LEU A 402 -12.13 -8.88 -34.02
N LEU A 403 -10.87 -9.25 -33.80
CA LEU A 403 -10.06 -8.77 -32.68
C LEU A 403 -8.91 -7.85 -33.10
N ALA A 404 -8.44 -7.94 -34.34
CA ALA A 404 -7.22 -7.29 -34.83
C ALA A 404 -7.25 -5.75 -34.78
N ASP A 405 -8.44 -5.15 -34.86
CA ASP A 405 -8.62 -3.69 -34.82
C ASP A 405 -8.54 -3.11 -33.39
N SER A 406 -8.48 -3.96 -32.36
CA SER A 406 -8.42 -3.51 -30.97
C SER A 406 -7.00 -3.17 -30.52
N ASP A 407 -6.85 -2.03 -29.83
CA ASP A 407 -5.58 -1.64 -29.23
C ASP A 407 -5.27 -2.28 -27.87
N ARG A 408 -6.21 -3.06 -27.33
CA ARG A 408 -6.08 -3.68 -26.00
C ARG A 408 -5.28 -4.97 -26.07
N ILE A 409 -4.34 -5.15 -25.15
CA ILE A 409 -3.37 -6.26 -25.16
C ILE A 409 -4.04 -7.65 -25.18
N VAL A 410 -5.13 -7.83 -24.42
CA VAL A 410 -5.92 -9.07 -24.41
C VAL A 410 -6.54 -9.36 -25.77
N ALA A 411 -7.06 -8.34 -26.46
CA ALA A 411 -7.62 -8.52 -27.80
C ALA A 411 -6.53 -8.76 -28.85
N LYS A 412 -5.38 -8.09 -28.75
CA LYS A 412 -4.22 -8.32 -29.63
C LYS A 412 -3.71 -9.74 -29.53
N MET A 413 -3.44 -10.22 -28.31
CA MET A 413 -3.02 -11.61 -28.11
C MET A 413 -4.14 -12.59 -28.47
N GLY A 414 -5.40 -12.27 -28.15
CA GLY A 414 -6.56 -13.06 -28.55
C GLY A 414 -6.68 -13.21 -30.07
N ALA A 415 -6.40 -12.16 -30.84
CA ALA A 415 -6.37 -12.21 -32.31
C ALA A 415 -5.29 -13.18 -32.79
N VAL A 416 -4.08 -13.10 -32.22
CA VAL A 416 -2.97 -14.01 -32.56
C VAL A 416 -3.32 -15.45 -32.23
N ILE A 417 -3.86 -15.71 -31.03
CA ILE A 417 -4.30 -17.05 -30.61
C ILE A 417 -5.38 -17.58 -31.56
N ALA A 418 -6.43 -16.79 -31.82
CA ALA A 418 -7.50 -17.18 -32.73
C ALA A 418 -6.96 -17.55 -34.12
N LYS A 419 -5.98 -16.80 -34.62
CA LYS A 419 -5.35 -17.09 -35.92
C LYS A 419 -4.47 -18.34 -35.89
N THR A 420 -3.78 -18.63 -34.79
CA THR A 420 -2.64 -19.56 -34.79
C THR A 420 -2.82 -20.83 -33.96
N HIS A 421 -3.89 -20.98 -33.18
CA HIS A 421 -4.11 -22.16 -32.33
C HIS A 421 -4.31 -23.48 -33.10
N HIS A 422 -4.55 -23.41 -34.41
CA HIS A 422 -4.59 -24.57 -35.30
C HIS A 422 -3.39 -24.69 -36.26
N GLU A 423 -2.38 -23.82 -36.09
CA GLU A 423 -1.09 -24.02 -36.73
C GLU A 423 -0.40 -25.25 -36.14
N ARG A 424 0.38 -25.94 -36.97
CA ARG A 424 1.07 -27.18 -36.58
C ARG A 424 2.56 -26.96 -36.67
N TRP A 425 3.32 -27.50 -35.72
CA TRP A 425 4.78 -27.36 -35.71
C TRP A 425 5.44 -27.77 -37.05
N ASP A 426 4.89 -28.77 -37.73
CA ASP A 426 5.31 -29.27 -39.05
C ASP A 426 4.91 -28.41 -40.27
N GLY A 427 4.21 -27.29 -40.06
CA GLY A 427 3.74 -26.40 -41.14
C GLY A 427 2.50 -26.88 -41.88
N LYS A 428 1.85 -27.98 -41.45
CA LYS A 428 0.63 -28.51 -42.08
C LYS A 428 -0.66 -27.98 -41.44
N GLY A 429 -0.55 -26.98 -40.60
CA GLY A 429 -1.67 -26.33 -39.94
C GLY A 429 -2.40 -25.35 -40.85
N TYR A 430 -3.29 -24.55 -40.26
CA TYR A 430 -4.03 -23.50 -40.93
C TYR A 430 -4.21 -22.30 -40.00
N PRO A 431 -4.48 -21.08 -40.54
CA PRO A 431 -4.73 -20.73 -41.94
C PRO A 431 -3.49 -20.42 -42.78
N GLU A 432 -2.32 -20.17 -42.19
CA GLU A 432 -1.13 -19.70 -42.90
C GLU A 432 -0.07 -20.79 -43.12
N GLY A 433 -0.16 -21.92 -42.40
CA GLY A 433 0.81 -23.00 -42.51
C GLY A 433 2.16 -22.64 -41.90
N LEU A 434 2.11 -21.86 -40.80
CA LEU A 434 3.30 -21.47 -40.04
C LEU A 434 3.96 -22.73 -39.45
N SER A 435 5.30 -22.74 -39.36
CA SER A 435 6.06 -23.88 -38.87
C SER A 435 7.09 -23.47 -37.82
N GLY A 436 7.36 -24.38 -36.88
CA GLY A 436 8.31 -24.15 -35.80
C GLY A 436 8.05 -22.85 -35.00
N GLU A 437 9.10 -22.09 -34.78
CA GLU A 437 9.07 -20.83 -34.03
C GLU A 437 8.41 -19.66 -34.79
N ALA A 438 8.06 -19.83 -36.08
CA ALA A 438 7.23 -18.85 -36.79
C ALA A 438 5.80 -18.79 -36.21
N ILE A 439 5.38 -19.85 -35.51
CA ILE A 439 4.14 -19.86 -34.74
C ILE A 439 4.40 -19.09 -33.43
N PRO A 440 3.65 -18.02 -33.14
CA PRO A 440 3.75 -17.30 -31.87
C PRO A 440 3.59 -18.24 -30.67
N ILE A 441 4.28 -17.94 -29.57
CA ILE A 441 4.34 -18.84 -28.41
C ILE A 441 2.95 -19.05 -27.80
N GLU A 442 2.10 -18.03 -27.77
CA GLU A 442 0.71 -18.10 -27.33
C GLU A 442 -0.14 -19.05 -28.19
N GLY A 443 0.11 -19.12 -29.49
CA GLY A 443 -0.53 -20.07 -30.40
C GLY A 443 -0.10 -21.51 -30.14
N ARG A 444 1.21 -21.72 -29.90
CA ARG A 444 1.77 -23.03 -29.57
C ARG A 444 1.28 -23.57 -28.22
N ILE A 445 1.15 -22.70 -27.22
CA ILE A 445 0.56 -23.02 -25.90
C ILE A 445 -0.91 -23.37 -26.06
N MET A 446 -1.68 -22.55 -26.80
CA MET A 446 -3.11 -22.80 -27.00
C MET A 446 -3.35 -24.12 -27.75
N ALA A 447 -2.59 -24.41 -28.81
CA ALA A 447 -2.75 -25.60 -29.63
C ALA A 447 -2.66 -26.91 -28.82
N ILE A 448 -1.73 -26.99 -27.87
CA ILE A 448 -1.59 -28.18 -27.03
C ILE A 448 -2.66 -28.23 -25.93
N VAL A 449 -3.00 -27.09 -25.32
CA VAL A 449 -4.02 -27.02 -24.27
C VAL A 449 -5.40 -27.39 -24.80
N ASP A 450 -5.78 -26.85 -25.96
CA ASP A 450 -7.04 -27.16 -26.63
C ASP A 450 -7.17 -28.67 -26.90
N VAL A 451 -6.11 -29.28 -27.44
CA VAL A 451 -6.13 -30.72 -27.73
C VAL A 451 -6.18 -31.58 -26.47
N ILE A 452 -5.47 -31.20 -25.39
CA ILE A 452 -5.56 -31.92 -24.11
C ILE A 452 -6.99 -31.91 -23.59
N ASP A 453 -7.62 -30.73 -23.50
CA ASP A 453 -8.98 -30.62 -22.98
C ASP A 453 -9.99 -31.34 -23.90
N ALA A 454 -9.82 -31.20 -25.21
CA ALA A 454 -10.64 -31.87 -26.21
C ALA A 454 -10.60 -33.41 -26.13
N LEU A 455 -9.42 -34.00 -25.91
CA LEU A 455 -9.25 -35.45 -25.84
C LEU A 455 -9.73 -36.03 -24.50
N LEU A 456 -9.63 -35.26 -23.41
CA LEU A 456 -10.15 -35.64 -22.09
C LEU A 456 -11.66 -35.41 -21.94
N SER A 457 -12.29 -34.69 -22.88
CA SER A 457 -13.73 -34.41 -22.86
C SER A 457 -14.55 -35.41 -23.69
N LYS A 458 -15.77 -35.69 -23.24
CA LYS A 458 -16.74 -36.47 -24.00
C LYS A 458 -17.32 -35.61 -25.13
N ARG A 459 -17.31 -36.11 -26.37
CA ARG A 459 -17.94 -35.43 -27.53
C ARG A 459 -19.14 -36.24 -28.03
N CYS A 460 -20.07 -35.59 -28.73
CA CYS A 460 -21.29 -36.23 -29.28
C CYS A 460 -21.02 -37.53 -30.07
N TYR A 461 -19.83 -37.68 -30.64
CA TYR A 461 -19.43 -38.81 -31.48
C TYR A 461 -18.28 -39.66 -30.94
N LYS A 462 -17.67 -39.33 -29.78
CA LYS A 462 -16.52 -40.05 -29.22
C LYS A 462 -16.47 -40.00 -27.69
N PRO A 463 -16.18 -41.12 -27.01
CA PRO A 463 -15.90 -41.12 -25.59
C PRO A 463 -14.58 -40.38 -25.29
N ALA A 464 -14.46 -39.85 -24.06
CA ALA A 464 -13.22 -39.30 -23.54
C ALA A 464 -12.10 -40.35 -23.57
N TRP A 465 -10.87 -39.91 -23.82
CA TRP A 465 -9.69 -40.77 -23.79
C TRP A 465 -9.22 -40.97 -22.35
N THR A 466 -8.50 -42.07 -22.10
CA THR A 466 -7.82 -42.24 -20.82
C THR A 466 -6.58 -41.33 -20.78
N PRO A 467 -6.16 -40.85 -19.59
CA PRO A 467 -4.95 -40.04 -19.42
C PRO A 467 -3.73 -40.60 -20.16
N GLU A 468 -3.52 -41.92 -20.09
CA GLU A 468 -2.38 -42.60 -20.72
C GLU A 468 -2.41 -42.46 -22.25
N LYS A 469 -3.60 -42.59 -22.86
CA LYS A 469 -3.76 -42.44 -24.31
C LYS A 469 -3.50 -41.01 -24.76
N VAL A 470 -3.89 -40.01 -23.95
CA VAL A 470 -3.62 -38.61 -24.25
C VAL A 470 -2.11 -38.35 -24.19
N ILE A 471 -1.43 -38.83 -23.14
CA ILE A 471 0.02 -38.71 -23.01
C ILE A 471 0.75 -39.37 -24.19
N ASP A 472 0.35 -40.58 -24.59
CA ASP A 472 0.97 -41.28 -25.72
C ASP A 472 0.76 -40.52 -27.04
N TYR A 473 -0.44 -39.97 -27.25
CA TYR A 473 -0.71 -39.11 -28.40
C TYR A 473 0.12 -37.83 -28.42
N LEU A 474 0.31 -37.17 -27.27
CA LEU A 474 1.18 -36.01 -27.17
C LEU A 474 2.63 -36.37 -27.53
N LYS A 475 3.15 -37.50 -27.05
CA LYS A 475 4.50 -37.98 -27.38
C LYS A 475 4.67 -38.26 -28.88
N GLU A 476 3.69 -38.94 -29.48
CA GLU A 476 3.72 -39.28 -30.91
C GLU A 476 3.66 -38.03 -31.81
N ASN A 477 3.04 -36.95 -31.33
CA ASN A 477 2.83 -35.72 -32.09
C ASN A 477 3.78 -34.57 -31.68
N ALA A 478 4.74 -34.82 -30.78
CA ALA A 478 5.79 -33.87 -30.41
C ALA A 478 6.72 -33.60 -31.61
N GLY A 479 6.92 -32.33 -31.97
CA GLY A 479 7.68 -31.93 -33.15
C GLY A 479 6.96 -32.15 -34.48
N VAL A 480 5.68 -32.56 -34.44
CA VAL A 480 4.82 -32.72 -35.62
C VAL A 480 3.62 -31.78 -35.53
N GLN A 481 2.72 -32.03 -34.58
CA GLN A 481 1.60 -31.12 -34.31
C GLN A 481 2.01 -30.05 -33.30
N PHE A 482 2.73 -30.46 -32.26
CA PHE A 482 3.01 -29.62 -31.10
C PHE A 482 4.49 -29.26 -31.02
N ASP A 483 4.78 -28.11 -30.42
CA ASP A 483 6.13 -27.74 -30.03
C ASP A 483 6.71 -28.80 -29.07
N PRO A 484 7.87 -29.40 -29.37
CA PRO A 484 8.44 -30.48 -28.57
C PRO A 484 8.79 -30.06 -27.14
N GLN A 485 9.23 -28.81 -26.93
CA GLN A 485 9.60 -28.30 -25.60
C GLN A 485 8.35 -28.11 -24.73
N ILE A 486 7.30 -27.51 -25.30
CA ILE A 486 6.02 -27.32 -24.61
C ILE A 486 5.39 -28.68 -24.30
N THR A 487 5.48 -29.63 -25.23
CA THR A 487 4.96 -31.00 -25.07
C THR A 487 5.64 -31.72 -23.92
N GLU A 488 6.97 -31.63 -23.81
CA GLU A 488 7.72 -32.22 -22.70
C GLU A 488 7.21 -31.68 -21.35
N ILE A 489 7.01 -30.36 -21.24
CA ILE A 489 6.50 -29.72 -20.02
C ILE A 489 5.06 -30.13 -19.73
N ALA A 490 4.19 -30.16 -20.74
CA ALA A 490 2.80 -30.57 -20.59
C ALA A 490 2.69 -32.02 -20.11
N ILE A 491 3.50 -32.94 -20.64
CA ILE A 491 3.55 -34.35 -20.18
C ILE A 491 4.10 -34.44 -18.76
N LYS A 492 5.18 -33.71 -18.45
CA LYS A 492 5.80 -33.72 -17.11
C LYS A 492 4.82 -33.30 -16.02
N TYR A 493 3.91 -32.38 -16.33
CA TYR A 493 2.92 -31.85 -15.39
C TYR A 493 1.48 -32.26 -15.74
N PHE A 494 1.31 -33.40 -16.43
CA PHE A 494 0.00 -33.82 -16.93
C PHE A 494 -1.06 -33.96 -15.82
N ASP A 495 -0.65 -34.43 -14.64
CA ASP A 495 -1.54 -34.57 -13.47
C ASP A 495 -2.24 -33.26 -13.07
N THR A 496 -1.57 -32.11 -13.21
CA THR A 496 -2.19 -30.82 -12.91
C THR A 496 -3.32 -30.45 -13.89
N PHE A 497 -3.24 -30.90 -15.15
CA PHE A 497 -4.36 -30.73 -16.10
C PHE A 497 -5.59 -31.54 -15.65
N LEU A 498 -5.38 -32.73 -15.07
CA LEU A 498 -6.44 -33.54 -14.49
C LEU A 498 -7.04 -32.89 -13.23
N GLU A 499 -6.21 -32.29 -12.37
CA GLU A 499 -6.66 -31.53 -11.20
C GLU A 499 -7.52 -30.32 -11.61
N ILE A 500 -7.07 -29.55 -12.60
CA ILE A 500 -7.84 -28.41 -13.16
C ILE A 500 -9.18 -28.89 -13.70
N ARG A 501 -9.21 -30.03 -14.41
CA ARG A 501 -10.45 -30.61 -14.91
C ARG A 501 -11.38 -31.04 -13.78
N ALA A 502 -10.86 -31.69 -12.73
CA ALA A 502 -11.65 -32.08 -11.56
C ALA A 502 -12.26 -30.88 -10.82
N LEU A 503 -11.58 -29.72 -10.84
CA LEU A 503 -12.08 -28.47 -10.26
C LEU A 503 -13.16 -27.78 -11.11
N GLN A 504 -13.21 -28.06 -12.41
CA GLN A 504 -14.15 -27.46 -13.37
C GLN A 504 -14.78 -28.56 -14.26
N PRO A 505 -15.63 -29.43 -13.68
CA PRO A 505 -16.28 -30.51 -14.41
C PRO A 505 -17.29 -29.97 -15.43
N ASP A 506 -17.59 -30.78 -16.45
CA ASP A 506 -18.70 -30.48 -17.35
C ASP A 506 -20.04 -30.70 -16.62
N GLU A 507 -21.08 -29.90 -16.90
CA GLU A 507 -22.37 -29.94 -16.15
C GLU A 507 -23.12 -31.29 -16.27
N ASP A 508 -22.68 -32.17 -17.17
CA ASP A 508 -23.25 -33.51 -17.44
C ASP A 508 -22.36 -34.69 -16.98
N GLU A 509 -21.30 -34.46 -16.18
CA GLU A 509 -20.42 -35.51 -15.59
C GLU A 509 -20.77 -35.90 -14.14
#